data_AF-M0M7R9-F1
#
_entry.id   AF-M0M7R9-F1
#
_cell.length_a   1.000
_cell.length_b   1.000
_cell.length_c   1.000
_cell.angle_alpha   90.00
_cell.angle_beta   90.00
_cell.angle_gamma   90.00
#
_symmetry.space_group_name_H-M   'P 1'
#
loop_
_entity.id
_entity.type
_entity.pdbx_description
1 polymer ?
#
loop_
_entity_poly.entity_id
_entity_poly.type
_entity_poly.pdbx_seq_one_letter_code
_entity_poly.pdbx_strand_id
1 'polypeptide(L)'
;MDRFDVIAVVGCLGLVATAVALSLESVVVAASLGGFLLSLSLWRLYDGRPWEALGWFVWVWTAVTVVLELPTATFVVAFVGTGVIGAMLLLGGRYGVLLDVWTVEE
;
A
#
# COMPACT_ATOMS: atom_id res chain seq x y z
N MET A 1 -12.96 7.90 -9.55
CA MET A 1 -12.02 8.23 -8.47
C MET A 1 -12.86 8.39 -7.24
N ASP A 2 -12.72 7.43 -6.35
CA ASP A 2 -13.70 7.15 -5.32
C ASP A 2 -13.34 7.95 -4.07
N ARG A 3 -14.22 8.03 -3.06
CA ARG A 3 -13.89 8.77 -1.81
C ARG A 3 -12.60 8.27 -1.16
N PHE A 4 -12.31 6.97 -1.29
CA PHE A 4 -11.06 6.38 -0.81
C PHE A 4 -9.83 6.79 -1.63
N ASP A 5 -9.94 6.88 -2.96
CA ASP A 5 -8.85 7.41 -3.78
C ASP A 5 -8.49 8.84 -3.34
N VAL A 6 -9.51 9.67 -3.05
CA VAL A 6 -9.31 11.04 -2.54
C VAL A 6 -8.65 11.03 -1.16
N ILE A 7 -9.14 10.22 -0.22
CA ILE A 7 -8.56 10.11 1.14
C ILE A 7 -7.12 9.63 1.07
N ALA A 8 -6.82 8.63 0.24
CA ALA A 8 -5.47 8.11 0.04
C ALA A 8 -4.55 9.18 -0.53
N VAL A 9 -4.99 9.92 -1.55
CA VAL A 9 -4.22 11.04 -2.13
C VAL A 9 -3.95 12.12 -1.09
N VAL A 10 -4.96 12.54 -0.32
CA VAL A 10 -4.82 13.54 0.74
C VAL A 10 -3.87 13.04 1.85
N GLY A 11 -3.98 11.77 2.23
CA GLY A 11 -3.08 11.12 3.18
C GLY A 11 -1.63 11.10 2.68
N CYS A 12 -1.39 10.75 1.42
CA CYS A 12 -0.08 10.80 0.78
C CYS A 12 0.50 12.22 0.76
N LEU A 13 -0.30 13.23 0.40
CA LEU A 13 0.14 14.63 0.44
C LEU A 13 0.48 15.07 1.86
N GLY A 14 -0.31 14.64 2.85
CA GLY A 14 -0.02 14.86 4.26
C GLY A 14 1.31 14.23 4.69
N LEU A 15 1.58 12.99 4.28
CA LEU A 15 2.84 12.30 4.56
C LEU A 15 4.04 12.97 3.90
N VAL A 16 3.91 13.45 2.66
CA VAL A 16 4.96 14.21 1.98
C VAL A 16 5.24 15.51 2.72
N ALA A 17 4.20 16.23 3.15
CA ALA A 17 4.36 17.46 3.91
C ALA A 17 5.01 17.22 5.28
N THR A 18 4.63 16.15 5.98
CA THR A 18 5.23 15.82 7.29
C THR A 18 6.65 15.28 7.17
N ALA A 19 7.01 14.63 6.06
CA ALA A 19 8.39 14.18 5.78
C ALA A 19 9.39 15.34 5.73
N VAL A 20 8.94 16.56 5.41
CA VAL A 20 9.78 17.77 5.42
C VAL A 20 10.03 18.28 6.84
N ALA A 21 9.13 17.99 7.79
CA ALA A 21 9.12 18.59 9.12
C ALA A 21 9.47 17.60 10.25
N LEU A 22 9.36 16.29 10.03
CA LEU A 22 9.53 15.25 11.04
C LEU A 22 10.68 14.28 10.68
N SER A 23 11.11 13.50 11.67
CA SER A 23 12.05 12.40 11.43
C SER A 23 11.43 11.33 10.53
N LEU A 24 12.27 10.71 9.70
CA LEU A 24 11.87 9.69 8.73
C LEU A 24 11.16 8.51 9.40
N GLU A 25 11.62 8.10 10.59
CA GLU A 25 10.99 7.04 11.39
C GLU A 25 9.53 7.33 11.71
N SER A 26 9.22 8.55 12.18
CA SER A 26 7.87 8.95 12.55
C SER A 26 6.92 8.95 11.35
N VAL A 27 7.43 9.40 10.20
CA VAL A 27 6.67 9.46 8.94
C VAL A 27 6.39 8.06 8.43
N VAL A 28 7.36 7.15 8.51
CA VAL A 28 7.17 5.77 8.06
C VAL A 28 6.20 5.01 8.96
N VAL A 29 6.26 5.20 10.28
CA VAL A 29 5.26 4.61 11.19
C VAL A 29 3.84 5.10 10.85
N ALA A 30 3.67 6.40 10.61
CA ALA A 30 2.39 6.97 10.20
C ALA A 30 1.91 6.45 8.83
N ALA A 31 2.83 6.31 7.86
CA ALA A 31 2.53 5.76 6.54
C ALA A 31 2.13 4.28 6.63
N SER A 32 2.81 3.51 7.47
CA SER A 32 2.54 2.08 7.69
C SER A 32 1.16 1.86 8.29
N LEU A 33 0.83 2.63 9.34
CA LEU A 33 -0.47 2.58 9.98
C LEU A 33 -1.59 3.05 9.04
N GLY A 34 -1.36 4.15 8.30
CA GLY A 34 -2.31 4.67 7.32
C GLY A 34 -2.59 3.68 6.18
N GLY A 35 -1.54 3.07 5.60
CA GLY A 35 -1.68 2.05 4.56
C GLY A 35 -2.39 0.79 5.06
N PHE A 36 -2.14 0.37 6.30
CA PHE A 36 -2.84 -0.75 6.93
C PHE A 36 -4.33 -0.47 7.13
N LEU A 37 -4.67 0.70 7.70
CA LEU A 37 -6.07 1.10 7.90
C LEU A 37 -6.82 1.28 6.58
N LEU A 38 -6.13 1.76 5.54
CA LEU A 38 -6.68 1.85 4.19
C LEU A 38 -6.94 0.46 3.59
N SER A 39 -6.00 -0.49 3.72
CA SER A 39 -6.19 -1.89 3.31
C SER A 39 -7.42 -2.52 3.99
N LEU A 40 -7.56 -2.35 5.31
CA LEU A 40 -8.74 -2.82 6.06
C LEU A 40 -10.04 -2.16 5.61
N SER A 41 -10.00 -0.84 5.35
CA SER A 41 -11.18 -0.09 4.90
C SER A 41 -11.63 -0.55 3.51
N LEU A 42 -10.68 -0.79 2.60
CA LEU A 42 -10.97 -1.29 1.26
C LEU A 42 -11.53 -2.70 1.28
N TRP A 43 -10.99 -3.58 2.12
CA TRP A 43 -11.50 -4.95 2.27
C TRP A 43 -12.95 -4.96 2.75
N ARG A 44 -13.33 -4.06 3.66
CA ARG A 44 -14.71 -3.95 4.18
C ARG A 44 -15.70 -3.24 3.26
N LEU A 45 -15.28 -2.24 2.48
CA LEU A 45 -16.19 -1.36 1.75
C LEU A 45 -16.34 -1.71 0.26
N TYR A 46 -15.44 -2.49 -0.32
CA TYR A 46 -15.49 -2.89 -1.73
C TYR A 46 -15.77 -4.38 -1.94
N ASP A 47 -16.55 -4.99 -1.04
CA ASP A 47 -17.08 -6.36 -1.21
C ASP A 47 -16.01 -7.42 -1.57
N GLY A 48 -14.81 -7.28 -1.00
CA GLY A 48 -13.70 -8.14 -1.37
C GLY A 48 -13.18 -7.87 -2.77
N ARG A 49 -12.50 -6.72 -2.97
CA ARG A 49 -11.43 -6.61 -3.98
C ARG A 49 -10.10 -7.02 -3.34
N PRO A 50 -9.87 -8.33 -3.11
CA PRO A 50 -8.77 -8.85 -2.29
C PRO A 50 -7.42 -8.42 -2.85
N TRP A 51 -7.31 -8.35 -4.18
CA TRP A 51 -6.11 -7.87 -4.85
C TRP A 51 -5.73 -6.44 -4.49
N GLU A 52 -6.71 -5.54 -4.37
CA GLU A 52 -6.44 -4.16 -3.98
C GLU A 52 -6.03 -4.09 -2.50
N ALA A 53 -6.69 -4.84 -1.62
CA ALA A 53 -6.34 -4.92 -0.22
C ALA A 53 -4.90 -5.47 -0.01
N LEU A 54 -4.54 -6.53 -0.74
CA LEU A 54 -3.18 -7.08 -0.77
C LEU A 54 -2.18 -6.08 -1.34
N GLY A 55 -2.55 -5.36 -2.41
CA GLY A 55 -1.73 -4.31 -2.98
C GLY A 55 -1.35 -3.26 -1.94
N TRP A 56 -2.33 -2.74 -1.18
CA TRP A 56 -2.07 -1.79 -0.09
C TRP A 56 -1.24 -2.37 1.04
N PHE A 57 -1.45 -3.64 1.40
CA PHE A 57 -0.62 -4.32 2.40
C PHE A 57 0.84 -4.44 1.96
N VAL A 58 1.10 -4.78 0.70
CA VAL A 58 2.46 -4.84 0.15
C VAL A 58 3.10 -3.45 0.07
N TRP A 59 2.32 -2.40 -0.18
CA TRP A 59 2.80 -1.01 -0.11
C TRP A 59 3.22 -0.59 1.31
N VAL A 60 2.56 -1.11 2.35
CA VAL A 60 3.04 -0.94 3.74
C VAL A 60 4.43 -1.56 3.92
N TRP A 61 4.65 -2.77 3.40
CA TRP A 61 5.98 -3.40 3.42
C TRP A 61 7.03 -2.58 2.68
N THR A 62 6.67 -2.00 1.53
CA THR A 62 7.55 -1.10 0.78
C THR A 62 7.98 0.09 1.65
N ALA A 63 7.05 0.72 2.36
CA ALA A 63 7.36 1.81 3.28
C ALA A 63 8.25 1.37 4.45
N VAL A 64 7.98 0.20 5.04
CA VAL A 64 8.79 -0.36 6.15
C VAL A 64 10.25 -0.55 5.74
N THR A 65 10.54 -0.95 4.50
CA THR A 65 11.94 -1.13 4.06
C THR A 65 12.79 0.14 4.14
N VAL A 66 12.17 1.33 4.15
CA VAL A 66 12.87 2.62 4.25
C VAL A 66 13.46 2.87 5.64
N VAL A 67 12.88 2.27 6.70
CA VAL A 67 13.39 2.40 8.08
C VAL A 67 14.15 1.18 8.57
N LEU A 68 14.11 0.08 7.82
CA LEU A 68 14.94 -1.07 8.14
C LEU A 68 16.38 -0.77 7.74
N GLU A 69 17.31 -0.91 8.67
CA GLU A 69 18.76 -0.82 8.43
C GLU A 69 19.28 -2.03 7.65
N LEU A 70 18.84 -2.18 6.41
CA LEU A 70 19.17 -3.32 5.54
C LEU A 70 20.47 -3.07 4.77
N PRO A 71 21.25 -4.13 4.49
CA PRO A 71 22.32 -4.05 3.50
C PRO A 71 21.79 -3.57 2.14
N THR A 72 22.56 -2.77 1.40
CA THR A 72 22.10 -2.08 0.17
C THR A 72 21.44 -3.03 -0.85
N ALA A 73 22.03 -4.19 -1.10
CA ALA A 73 21.47 -5.16 -2.02
C ALA A 73 20.10 -5.68 -1.55
N THR A 74 19.97 -5.99 -0.26
CA THR A 74 18.71 -6.43 0.36
C THR A 74 17.66 -5.34 0.36
N PHE A 75 18.05 -4.09 0.67
CA PHE A 75 17.17 -2.93 0.60
C PHE A 75 16.59 -2.75 -0.80
N VAL A 76 17.43 -2.76 -1.84
CA VAL A 76 16.99 -2.57 -3.23
C VAL A 76 16.00 -3.66 -3.63
N VAL A 77 16.30 -4.92 -3.34
CA VAL A 77 15.39 -6.03 -3.67
C VAL A 77 14.08 -5.92 -2.90
N ALA A 78 14.13 -5.62 -1.60
CA ALA A 78 12.94 -5.52 -0.77
C ALA A 78 12.07 -4.32 -1.19
N PHE A 79 12.65 -3.13 -1.35
CA PHE A 79 11.94 -1.91 -1.74
C PHE A 79 11.35 -2.01 -3.15
N VAL A 80 12.18 -2.37 -4.14
CA VAL A 80 11.72 -2.45 -5.54
C VAL A 80 10.77 -3.63 -5.72
N GLY A 81 11.09 -4.79 -5.14
CA GLY A 81 10.27 -5.98 -5.25
C GLY A 81 8.87 -5.76 -4.66
N THR A 82 8.79 -5.28 -3.42
CA THR A 82 7.50 -4.99 -2.80
C THR A 82 6.78 -3.85 -3.50
N GLY A 83 7.46 -2.77 -3.89
CA GLY A 83 6.84 -1.64 -4.61
C GLY A 83 6.22 -2.06 -5.95
N VAL A 84 6.95 -2.86 -6.74
CA VAL A 84 6.44 -3.38 -8.02
C VAL A 84 5.28 -4.34 -7.81
N ILE A 85 5.39 -5.28 -6.86
CA ILE A 85 4.30 -6.23 -6.56
C ILE A 85 3.05 -5.48 -6.12
N GLY A 86 3.18 -4.53 -5.19
CA GLY A 86 2.07 -3.72 -4.71
C GLY A 86 1.41 -2.94 -5.85
N ALA A 87 2.18 -2.32 -6.74
CA ALA A 87 1.66 -1.62 -7.92
C ALA A 87 0.94 -2.58 -8.88
N MET A 88 1.50 -3.76 -9.17
CA MET A 88 0.86 -4.76 -10.03
C MET A 88 -0.46 -5.27 -9.45
N LEU A 89 -0.53 -5.46 -8.13
CA LEU A 89 -1.75 -5.89 -7.44
C LEU A 89 -2.84 -4.82 -7.50
N LEU A 90 -2.49 -3.55 -7.24
CA LEU A 90 -3.43 -2.44 -7.32
C LEU A 90 -3.94 -2.22 -8.75
N LEU A 91 -3.03 -2.16 -9.72
CA LEU A 91 -3.40 -1.94 -11.13
C LEU A 91 -4.14 -3.15 -11.69
N GLY A 92 -3.64 -4.35 -11.43
CA GLY A 92 -4.23 -5.60 -11.90
C GLY A 92 -5.62 -5.83 -11.32
N GLY A 93 -5.83 -5.53 -10.04
CA GLY A 93 -7.14 -5.55 -9.40
C GLY A 93 -8.08 -4.48 -9.98
N ARG A 94 -7.57 -3.27 -10.26
CA ARG A 94 -8.36 -2.15 -10.79
C ARG A 94 -8.84 -2.38 -12.23
N TYR A 95 -7.99 -2.97 -13.06
CA TYR A 95 -8.28 -3.24 -14.47
C TYR A 95 -8.88 -4.63 -14.72
N GLY A 96 -9.16 -5.42 -13.69
CA GLY A 96 -9.73 -6.77 -13.83
C GLY A 96 -8.80 -7.76 -14.53
N VAL A 97 -7.49 -7.52 -14.50
CA VAL A 97 -6.47 -8.40 -15.10
C VAL A 97 -6.23 -9.62 -14.22
N LEU A 98 -6.38 -9.46 -12.90
CA LEU A 98 -6.18 -10.54 -11.94
C LEU A 98 -7.47 -11.35 -11.81
N LEU A 99 -7.33 -12.68 -11.92
CA LEU A 99 -8.44 -13.62 -11.73
C LEU A 99 -9.06 -13.44 -10.34
N ASP A 100 -10.39 -13.43 -10.28
CA ASP A 100 -11.06 -13.56 -9.00
C ASP A 100 -10.97 -15.00 -8.51
N VAL A 101 -10.19 -15.24 -7.46
CA VAL A 101 -10.06 -16.55 -6.81
C VAL A 101 -10.66 -16.58 -5.41
N TRP A 102 -11.37 -15.52 -5.00
CA TRP A 102 -11.97 -15.42 -3.66
C TRP A 102 -13.48 -15.59 -3.67
N THR A 103 -14.13 -15.37 -4.81
CA THR A 103 -15.55 -15.70 -4.98
C THR A 103 -15.67 -17.15 -5.46
N VAL A 104 -16.63 -17.87 -4.86
CA VAL A 104 -17.09 -19.17 -5.36
C VAL A 104 -18.46 -18.91 -5.93
N GLU A 105 -18.64 -19.09 -7.24
CA GLU A 105 -19.97 -19.11 -7.85
C GLU A 105 -20.73 -20.32 -7.29
N GLU A 106 -21.77 -20.08 -6.48
CA GLU A 106 -22.72 -21.11 -6.04
C GLU A 106 -23.66 -21.54 -7.16
#